data_AF-A0A0C1FUT2-F1
#
_entry.id   AF-A0A0C1FUT2-F1
#
_cell.length_a   1.000
_cell.length_b   1.000
_cell.length_c   1.000
_cell.angle_alpha   90.00
_cell.angle_beta   90.00
_cell.angle_gamma   90.00
#
_symmetry.space_group_name_H-M   'P 1'
#
loop_
_entity.id
_entity.type
_entity.pdbx_description
1 polymer ?
#
loop_
_entity_poly.entity_id
_entity_poly.type
_entity_poly.pdbx_seq_one_letter_code
_entity_poly.pdbx_strand_id
1 'polypeptide(L)'
;MSEHAHTTEGHEHGEHAGMNKAKIWKVAGILSLITAIEFMIALWAIPGGHMSQHVGNYVYIALTLVKAFYIVAYFMHLKFEKLGLQLALTVSFIFIIYFIVLMLIEGGFLNLHMMSH
;
A
#
# COMPACT_ATOMS: atom_id res chain seq x y z
N MET A 1 24.94 -57.34 -20.17
CA MET A 1 24.14 -56.90 -19.02
C MET A 1 24.73 -55.57 -18.60
N SER A 2 24.17 -54.47 -19.10
CA SER A 2 24.62 -53.13 -18.75
C SER A 2 23.75 -52.64 -17.61
N GLU A 3 24.37 -52.44 -16.45
CA GLU A 3 23.77 -51.85 -15.27
C GLU A 3 23.17 -50.48 -15.61
N HIS A 4 21.85 -50.40 -15.55
CA HIS A 4 21.16 -49.13 -15.42
C HIS A 4 21.42 -48.61 -14.00
N ALA A 5 22.43 -47.75 -13.87
CA ALA A 5 22.55 -46.86 -12.74
C ALA A 5 21.32 -45.93 -12.75
N HIS A 6 20.31 -46.31 -11.97
CA HIS A 6 19.21 -45.43 -11.61
C HIS A 6 19.79 -44.32 -10.72
N THR A 7 20.30 -43.27 -11.36
CA THR A 7 20.50 -41.98 -10.71
C THR A 7 19.14 -41.52 -10.25
N THR A 8 18.86 -41.74 -8.96
CA THR A 8 17.85 -41.01 -8.23
C THR A 8 18.30 -39.55 -8.22
N GLU A 9 18.05 -38.86 -9.33
CA GLU A 9 17.90 -37.42 -9.33
C GLU A 9 16.68 -37.16 -8.46
N GLY A 10 16.94 -36.98 -7.16
CA GLY A 10 16.00 -36.33 -6.29
C GLY A 10 15.64 -35.03 -6.98
N HIS A 11 14.44 -34.99 -7.53
CA HIS A 11 13.75 -33.76 -7.87
C HIS A 11 13.73 -32.93 -6.58
N GLU A 12 14.77 -32.13 -6.39
CA GLU A 12 14.72 -30.95 -5.55
C GLU A 12 13.59 -30.11 -6.12
N HIS A 13 12.40 -30.32 -5.55
CA HIS A 13 11.28 -29.43 -5.70
C HIS A 13 11.79 -28.07 -5.25
N GLY A 14 12.19 -27.26 -6.24
CA GLY A 14 12.63 -25.89 -6.05
C GLY A 14 11.67 -25.22 -5.09
N GLU A 15 12.19 -24.85 -3.92
CA GLU A 15 11.43 -24.17 -2.91
C GLU A 15 10.78 -22.95 -3.55
N HIS A 16 9.47 -23.07 -3.67
CA HIS A 16 8.63 -22.15 -4.38
C HIS A 16 8.86 -20.73 -3.87
N ALA A 17 9.33 -19.87 -4.78
CA ALA A 17 9.40 -18.42 -4.70
C ALA A 17 8.00 -17.77 -4.60
N GLY A 18 7.14 -18.28 -3.72
CA GLY A 18 5.78 -17.82 -3.48
C GLY A 18 5.57 -17.59 -2.00
N MET A 19 5.08 -16.40 -1.64
CA MET A 19 4.70 -16.09 -0.27
C MET A 19 3.84 -17.21 0.33
N ASN A 20 4.29 -17.80 1.44
CA ASN A 20 3.55 -18.86 2.11
C ASN A 20 2.12 -18.38 2.45
N LYS A 21 1.10 -19.19 2.13
CA LYS A 21 -0.33 -18.87 2.34
C LYS A 21 -0.62 -18.36 3.76
N ALA A 22 0.09 -18.89 4.76
CA ALA A 22 -0.01 -18.44 6.15
C ALA A 22 0.37 -16.96 6.35
N LYS A 23 1.36 -16.46 5.61
CA LYS A 23 1.83 -15.08 5.68
C LYS A 23 0.83 -14.12 5.01
N ILE A 24 0.23 -14.54 3.90
CA ILE A 24 -0.83 -13.77 3.21
C ILE A 24 -2.00 -13.56 4.16
N TRP A 25 -2.50 -14.62 4.81
CA TRP A 25 -3.59 -14.54 5.77
C TRP A 25 -3.26 -13.66 6.98
N LYS A 26 -2.01 -13.72 7.47
CA LYS A 26 -1.55 -12.85 8.56
C LYS A 26 -1.56 -11.38 8.15
N VAL A 27 -1.04 -11.04 6.96
CA VAL A 27 -1.01 -9.65 6.47
C VAL A 27 -2.42 -9.17 6.15
N ALA A 28 -3.27 -10.01 5.55
CA ALA A 28 -4.68 -9.70 5.31
C ALA A 28 -5.44 -9.38 6.61
N GLY A 29 -5.21 -10.16 7.67
CA GLY A 29 -5.78 -9.89 8.99
C GLY A 29 -5.34 -8.55 9.57
N ILE A 30 -4.05 -8.20 9.47
CA ILE A 30 -3.52 -6.90 9.90
C ILE A 30 -4.16 -5.76 9.11
N LEU A 31 -4.26 -5.91 7.78
CA LEU A 31 -4.90 -4.92 6.91
C LEU A 31 -6.37 -4.72 7.25
N SER A 32 -7.09 -5.81 7.50
CA SER A 32 -8.49 -5.79 7.90
C SER A 32 -8.66 -5.07 9.25
N LEU A 33 -7.79 -5.33 10.22
CA LEU A 33 -7.80 -4.65 11.51
C LEU A 33 -7.54 -3.14 11.37
N ILE A 34 -6.52 -2.73 10.60
CA ILE A 34 -6.24 -1.31 10.33
C ILE A 34 -7.48 -0.65 9.70
N THR A 35 -8.08 -1.31 8.72
CA THR A 35 -9.28 -0.80 8.03
C THR A 35 -10.48 -0.69 8.96
N ALA A 36 -10.69 -1.65 9.85
CA ALA A 36 -11.74 -1.58 10.86
C ALA A 36 -11.54 -0.39 11.81
N ILE A 37 -10.31 -0.16 12.26
CA ILE A 37 -9.96 1.00 13.10
C ILE A 37 -10.19 2.31 12.35
N GLU A 38 -9.79 2.39 11.08
CA GLU A 38 -10.06 3.57 10.22
C GLU A 38 -11.55 3.88 10.13
N PHE A 39 -12.40 2.87 9.90
CA PHE A 39 -13.85 3.06 9.85
C PHE A 39 -14.42 3.45 11.22
N MET A 40 -13.93 2.88 12.33
CA MET A 40 -14.35 3.30 13.67
C MET A 40 -13.99 4.75 13.95
N ILE A 41 -12.81 5.21 13.54
CA ILE A 41 -12.41 6.61 13.72
C ILE A 41 -13.31 7.53 12.86
N ALA A 42 -13.49 7.17 11.59
CA ALA A 42 -14.24 7.98 10.63
C ALA A 42 -15.75 8.06 10.94
N LEU A 43 -16.37 6.94 11.33
CA LEU A 43 -17.83 6.85 11.52
C LEU A 43 -18.27 7.07 12.97
N TRP A 44 -17.41 6.78 13.96
CA TRP A 44 -17.78 6.83 15.36
C TRP A 44 -16.98 7.88 16.16
N ALA A 45 -15.65 7.92 16.05
CA ALA A 45 -14.84 8.81 16.89
C ALA A 45 -14.94 10.29 16.51
N ILE A 46 -14.95 10.62 15.20
CA ILE A 46 -15.08 12.00 14.71
C ILE A 46 -16.52 12.51 14.89
N PRO A 47 -17.58 11.80 14.46
CA PRO A 47 -18.95 12.28 14.63
C PRO A 47 -19.43 12.25 16.09
N GLY A 48 -18.90 11.34 16.91
CA GLY A 48 -19.23 11.22 18.33
C GLY A 48 -18.56 12.24 19.25
N GLY A 49 -17.70 13.13 18.72
CA GLY A 49 -17.03 14.17 19.50
C GLY A 49 -15.98 13.66 20.50
N HIS A 50 -15.62 12.37 20.45
CA HIS A 50 -14.61 11.77 21.33
C HIS A 50 -13.18 12.21 20.98
N MET A 51 -12.96 12.74 19.76
CA MET A 51 -11.68 13.26 19.31
C MET A 51 -11.87 14.51 18.47
N SER A 52 -10.94 15.47 18.59
CA SER A 52 -10.94 16.66 17.72
C SER A 52 -10.83 16.27 16.25
N GLN A 53 -11.64 16.90 15.39
CA GLN A 53 -11.71 16.63 13.94
C GLN A 53 -10.32 16.63 13.29
N HIS A 54 -9.45 17.57 13.68
CA HIS A 54 -8.10 17.69 13.14
C HIS A 54 -7.23 16.49 13.49
N VAL A 55 -7.26 16.05 14.75
CA VAL A 55 -6.50 14.89 15.22
C VAL A 55 -7.04 13.61 14.59
N GLY A 56 -8.37 13.47 14.50
CA GLY A 56 -9.05 12.38 13.81
C GLY A 56 -8.59 12.22 12.36
N ASN A 57 -8.60 13.32 11.61
CA ASN A 57 -8.19 13.32 10.21
C ASN A 57 -6.70 12.96 10.05
N TYR A 58 -5.81 13.51 10.88
CA TYR A 58 -4.38 13.18 10.81
C TYR A 58 -4.12 11.70 11.08
N VAL A 59 -4.73 11.13 12.11
CA VAL A 59 -4.58 9.71 12.46
C VAL A 59 -5.14 8.82 11.37
N TYR A 60 -6.33 9.16 10.83
CA TYR A 60 -6.94 8.43 9.72
C TYR A 60 -6.02 8.40 8.49
N ILE A 61 -5.51 9.56 8.06
CA ILE A 61 -4.57 9.66 6.92
C ILE A 61 -3.32 8.82 7.17
N ALA A 62 -2.73 8.89 8.37
CA ALA A 62 -1.54 8.12 8.71
C ALA A 62 -1.80 6.60 8.64
N LEU A 63 -2.93 6.11 9.18
CA LEU A 63 -3.33 4.71 9.09
C LEU A 63 -3.54 4.27 7.63
N THR A 64 -4.13 5.12 6.80
CA THR A 64 -4.33 4.84 5.37
C THR A 64 -2.99 4.69 4.65
N LEU A 65 -2.01 5.54 4.94
CA LEU A 65 -0.68 5.44 4.35
C LEU A 65 0.04 4.16 4.78
N VAL A 66 -0.03 3.79 6.06
CA VAL A 66 0.54 2.53 6.56
C VAL A 66 -0.12 1.33 5.87
N LYS A 67 -1.45 1.33 5.75
CA LYS A 67 -2.20 0.30 5.04
C LYS A 67 -1.73 0.17 3.59
N ALA A 68 -1.65 1.30 2.87
CA ALA A 68 -1.20 1.33 1.48
C ALA A 68 0.23 0.77 1.33
N PHE A 69 1.15 1.14 2.24
CA PHE A 69 2.50 0.58 2.25
C PHE A 69 2.50 -0.95 2.42
N TYR A 70 1.69 -1.49 3.34
CA TYR A 70 1.58 -2.94 3.52
C TYR A 70 0.98 -3.64 2.28
N ILE A 71 0.02 -3.01 1.59
CA ILE A 71 -0.54 -3.54 0.34
C ILE A 71 0.55 -3.65 -0.72
N VAL A 72 1.27 -2.56 -0.96
CA VAL A 72 2.33 -2.46 -1.97
C VAL A 72 3.47 -3.44 -1.65
N ALA A 73 3.91 -3.50 -0.39
CA ALA A 73 5.02 -4.35 0.00
C ALA A 73 4.69 -5.86 -0.08
N TYR A 74 3.49 -6.28 0.32
CA TYR A 74 3.15 -7.70 0.48
C TYR A 74 2.21 -8.24 -0.60
N PHE A 75 1.16 -7.51 -0.98
CA PHE A 75 0.20 -7.98 -1.99
C PHE A 75 0.64 -7.70 -3.42
N MET A 76 1.37 -6.59 -3.66
CA MET A 76 1.99 -6.33 -4.97
C MET A 76 3.40 -6.96 -5.11
N HIS A 77 3.82 -7.77 -4.13
CA HIS A 77 5.09 -8.50 -4.12
C HIS A 77 6.37 -7.64 -4.26
N LEU A 78 6.26 -6.31 -4.16
CA LEU A 78 7.37 -5.39 -4.43
C LEU A 78 8.57 -5.54 -3.49
N LYS A 79 8.37 -6.15 -2.31
CA LYS A 79 9.45 -6.38 -1.36
C LYS A 79 10.54 -7.34 -1.86
N PHE A 80 10.23 -8.23 -2.80
CA PHE A 80 11.17 -9.25 -3.31
C PHE A 80 11.32 -9.22 -4.85
N GLU A 81 10.76 -8.19 -5.50
CA GLU A 81 10.70 -8.06 -6.95
C GLU A 81 11.81 -7.15 -7.51
N LYS A 82 11.92 -7.10 -8.83
CA LYS A 82 12.99 -6.36 -9.52
C LYS A 82 12.94 -4.87 -9.16
N LEU A 83 14.11 -4.31 -8.80
CA LEU A 83 14.30 -2.90 -8.46
C LEU A 83 13.71 -1.92 -9.51
N GLY A 84 13.67 -2.31 -10.79
CA GLY A 84 13.04 -1.51 -11.85
C GLY A 84 11.54 -1.29 -11.67
N LEU A 85 10.79 -2.30 -11.20
CA LEU A 85 9.35 -2.18 -10.95
C LEU A 85 9.09 -1.25 -9.76
N GLN A 86 9.89 -1.37 -8.70
CA GLN A 86 9.82 -0.49 -7.53
C GLN A 86 10.15 0.96 -7.89
N LEU A 87 11.16 1.19 -8.73
CA LEU A 87 11.53 2.53 -9.20
C LEU A 87 10.41 3.14 -10.05
N ALA A 88 9.84 2.39 -11.00
CA ALA A 88 8.76 2.87 -11.85
C ALA A 88 7.54 3.34 -11.04
N LEU A 89 7.12 2.55 -10.03
CA LEU A 89 6.04 2.93 -9.14
C LEU A 89 6.40 4.15 -8.29
N THR A 90 7.61 4.18 -7.73
CA THR A 90 8.05 5.31 -6.89
C THR A 90 8.06 6.62 -7.68
N VAL A 91 8.59 6.62 -8.91
CA VAL A 91 8.60 7.78 -9.79
C VAL A 91 7.17 8.21 -10.14
N SER A 92 6.27 7.26 -10.43
CA SER A 92 4.87 7.56 -10.71
C SER A 92 4.17 8.20 -9.51
N PHE A 93 4.40 7.71 -8.29
CA PHE A 93 3.85 8.32 -7.06
C PHE A 93 4.36 9.74 -6.84
N ILE A 94 5.66 9.98 -7.02
CA ILE A 94 6.25 11.33 -6.89
C ILE A 94 5.62 12.27 -7.92
N PHE A 95 5.47 11.81 -9.17
CA PHE A 95 4.84 12.60 -10.22
C PHE A 95 3.39 12.97 -9.89
N ILE A 96 2.59 12.04 -9.37
CA ILE A 96 1.20 12.31 -8.95
C ILE A 96 1.16 13.36 -7.84
N ILE A 97 2.00 13.24 -6.81
CA ILE A 97 2.05 14.22 -5.71
C ILE A 97 2.42 15.60 -6.26
N TYR A 98 3.45 15.67 -7.11
CA TYR A 98 3.86 16.92 -7.75
C TYR A 98 2.73 17.54 -8.59
N PHE A 99 2.03 16.72 -9.37
CA PHE A 99 0.90 17.16 -10.19
C PHE A 99 -0.27 17.69 -9.34
N ILE A 100 -0.62 17.03 -8.24
CA ILE A 100 -1.65 17.50 -7.30
C ILE A 100 -1.28 18.88 -6.73
N VAL A 101 -0.02 19.08 -6.35
CA VAL A 101 0.47 20.37 -5.83
C VAL A 101 0.37 21.46 -6.89
N LEU A 102 0.79 21.19 -8.14
CA LEU A 102 0.64 22.15 -9.25
C LEU A 102 -0.83 22.52 -9.48
N MET A 103 -1.72 21.53 -9.53
CA MET A 103 -3.15 21.78 -9.72
C MET A 103 -3.77 22.58 -8.57
N LEU A 104 -3.32 22.38 -7.32
CA LEU A 104 -3.76 23.19 -6.17
C LEU A 104 -3.30 24.64 -6.27
N ILE A 105 -2.07 24.89 -6.74
CA ILE A 105 -1.52 26.24 -6.92
C ILE A 105 -2.27 26.96 -8.03
N GLU A 106 -2.35 26.36 -9.22
CA GLU A 106 -3.04 26.94 -10.39
C GLU A 106 -4.54 27.13 -10.11
N GLY A 107 -5.18 26.14 -9.49
CA GLY A 107 -6.58 26.24 -9.09
C GLY A 107 -6.84 27.36 -8.08
N GLY A 108 -5.94 27.54 -7.11
CA GLY A 108 -6.02 28.65 -6.15
C GLY A 108 -5.83 30.02 -6.81
N PHE A 109 -4.87 30.14 -7.73
CA PHE A 109 -4.63 31.37 -8.49
C PHE A 109 -5.85 31.75 -9.34
N LEU A 110 -6.42 30.79 -10.08
CA LEU A 110 -7.61 31.01 -10.88
C LEU A 110 -8.83 31.38 -10.04
N ASN A 111 -9.02 30.73 -8.89
CA ASN A 111 -10.12 31.05 -7.98
C ASN A 111 -10.06 32.49 -7.47
N LEU A 112 -8.87 32.96 -7.07
CA LEU A 112 -8.66 34.34 -6.62
C LEU A 112 -8.92 35.36 -7.73
N HIS A 113 -8.45 35.11 -8.95
CA HIS A 113 -8.57 36.06 -10.07
C HIS A 113 -9.99 36.09 -10.67
N MET A 114 -10.67 34.95 -10.77
CA MET A 114 -12.03 34.91 -11.31
C MET A 114 -13.09 35.44 -10.33
N MET A 115 -12.84 35.41 -9.02
CA MET A 115 -13.74 36.02 -8.03
C MET A 115 -13.49 37.52 -7.80
N SER A 116 -12.42 38.09 -8.37
CA SER A 116 -12.13 39.52 -8.29
C SER A 116 -12.71 40.36 -9.44
N HIS A 117 -13.49 39.74 -10.32
CA HIS A 117 -14.30 40.37 -11.38
C HIS A 117 -15.79 40.08 -11.14
#